data_AF-D8LIW4-F1
#
_entry.id   AF-D8LIW4-F1
#
_cell.length_a   1.000
_cell.length_b   1.000
_cell.length_c   1.000
_cell.angle_alpha   90.00
_cell.angle_beta   90.00
_cell.angle_gamma   90.00
#
_symmetry.space_group_name_H-M   'P 1'
#
loop_
_entity.id
_entity.type
_entity.pdbx_description
1 polymer ?
#
loop_
_entity_poly.entity_id
_entity_poly.type
_entity_poly.pdbx_seq_one_letter_code
_entity_poly.pdbx_strand_id
1 'polypeptide(L)'
;MGEAVARSWIQSIGSDSTGDFSRVRGWLVGRLNSFGSSGISTSASSKWQAGCPEIIPGLRSKAFWSAEDFDFPWVTDFEKGFHDVREELLALRGRRGFQPYRAPNGGSCSGDLAAKDGVGSHCHEGGDWNVFYLFLHSVVDFSQNRSMCPKTVKLVEALPRHHKHAFFSALAPGTHVVKHNGETQSWSK
;
A
#
# COMPACT_ATOMS: atom_id res chain seq x y z
N MET A 1 -23.94 -0.70 3.37
CA MET A 1 -24.42 0.43 2.53
C MET A 1 -25.12 -0.18 1.32
N GLY A 2 -26.38 0.14 1.06
CA GLY A 2 -27.14 -0.50 -0.04
C GLY A 2 -26.64 -0.03 -1.41
N GLU A 3 -26.61 -0.93 -2.40
CA GLU A 3 -26.08 -0.68 -3.75
C GLU A 3 -26.68 0.58 -4.41
N ALA A 4 -27.98 0.83 -4.20
CA ALA A 4 -28.67 2.02 -4.70
C ALA A 4 -28.09 3.33 -4.14
N VAL A 5 -27.67 3.35 -2.87
CA VAL A 5 -27.06 4.52 -2.22
C VAL A 5 -25.67 4.77 -2.79
N ALA A 6 -24.88 3.72 -3.03
CA ALA A 6 -23.58 3.82 -3.67
C ALA A 6 -23.68 4.34 -5.12
N ARG A 7 -24.65 3.84 -5.89
CA ARG A 7 -24.93 4.32 -7.26
C ARG A 7 -25.34 5.79 -7.29
N SER A 8 -26.22 6.20 -6.39
CA SER A 8 -26.67 7.61 -6.28
C SER A 8 -25.50 8.54 -5.92
N TRP A 9 -24.64 8.13 -5.00
CA TRP A 9 -23.45 8.89 -4.61
C TRP A 9 -22.41 9.02 -5.74
N ILE A 10 -22.18 7.93 -6.50
CA ILE A 10 -21.28 7.97 -7.68
C ILE A 10 -21.82 8.88 -8.78
N GLN A 11 -23.15 8.87 -8.99
CA GLN A 11 -23.79 9.77 -9.94
C GLN A 11 -23.65 11.23 -9.52
N SER A 12 -23.76 11.54 -8.21
CA SER A 12 -23.61 12.92 -7.71
C SER A 12 -22.18 13.43 -7.76
N ILE A 13 -21.16 12.59 -7.53
CA ILE A 13 -19.75 12.99 -7.65
C ILE A 13 -19.38 13.29 -9.10
N GLY A 14 -19.92 12.53 -10.04
CA GLY A 14 -19.71 12.74 -11.47
C GLY A 14 -20.49 13.91 -12.06
N SER A 15 -21.26 14.66 -11.25
CA SER A 15 -22.01 15.85 -11.65
C SER A 15 -21.53 17.13 -10.95
N ASP A 16 -20.38 17.10 -10.26
CA ASP A 16 -19.76 18.33 -9.79
C ASP A 16 -19.49 19.27 -10.98
N SER A 17 -19.80 20.54 -10.78
CA SER A 17 -19.72 21.64 -11.76
C SER A 17 -18.34 21.79 -12.42
N THR A 18 -17.29 21.23 -11.80
CA THR A 18 -15.93 21.26 -12.34
C THR A 18 -15.65 20.16 -13.38
N GLY A 19 -16.44 19.09 -13.40
CA GLY A 19 -16.22 17.93 -14.27
C GLY A 19 -15.00 17.07 -13.91
N ASP A 20 -14.28 17.38 -12.82
CA ASP A 20 -12.99 16.74 -12.47
C ASP A 20 -13.08 15.23 -12.20
N PHE A 21 -14.25 14.77 -11.76
CA PHE A 21 -14.51 13.37 -11.42
C PHE A 21 -15.23 12.60 -12.53
N SER A 22 -15.58 13.24 -13.65
CA SER A 22 -16.22 12.60 -14.80
C SER A 22 -15.41 11.40 -15.32
N ARG A 23 -14.07 11.50 -15.31
CA ARG A 23 -13.13 10.43 -15.69
C ARG A 23 -13.16 9.21 -14.77
N VAL A 24 -13.42 9.40 -13.47
CA VAL A 24 -13.44 8.32 -12.46
C VAL A 24 -14.83 7.67 -12.39
N ARG A 25 -15.88 8.42 -12.71
CA ARG A 25 -17.27 7.94 -12.75
C ARG A 25 -17.45 6.72 -13.64
N GLY A 26 -16.93 6.74 -14.87
CA GLY A 26 -17.06 5.61 -15.81
C GLY A 26 -16.42 4.33 -15.26
N TRP A 27 -15.25 4.47 -14.63
CA TRP A 27 -14.57 3.37 -13.97
C TRP A 27 -15.34 2.83 -12.75
N LEU A 28 -15.84 3.71 -11.87
CA LEU A 28 -16.62 3.34 -10.69
C LEU A 28 -17.93 2.61 -11.05
N VAL A 29 -18.64 3.10 -12.07
CA VAL A 29 -19.87 2.47 -12.57
C VAL A 29 -19.56 1.11 -13.21
N GLY A 30 -18.46 0.98 -13.96
CA GLY A 30 -18.00 -0.29 -14.50
C GLY A 30 -17.73 -1.33 -13.40
N ARG A 31 -17.05 -0.92 -12.32
CA ARG A 31 -16.73 -1.78 -11.17
C ARG A 31 -18.00 -2.23 -10.42
N LEU A 32 -18.98 -1.36 -10.25
CA LEU A 32 -20.27 -1.70 -9.63
C LEU A 32 -21.12 -2.66 -10.47
N ASN A 33 -21.00 -2.58 -11.80
CA ASN A 33 -21.75 -3.44 -12.71
C ASN A 33 -21.05 -4.80 -12.94
N SER A 34 -20.07 -5.16 -12.12
CA SER A 34 -19.32 -6.43 -12.23
C SER A 34 -18.68 -6.66 -13.59
N PHE A 35 -18.39 -5.59 -14.36
CA PHE A 35 -17.36 -5.72 -15.38
C PHE A 35 -16.07 -6.01 -14.62
N GLY A 36 -15.62 -7.26 -14.70
CA GLY A 36 -14.33 -7.66 -14.17
C GLY A 36 -13.26 -6.69 -14.66
N SER A 37 -12.13 -6.64 -13.96
CA SER A 37 -10.95 -5.82 -14.29
C SER A 37 -10.49 -5.93 -15.76
N SER A 38 -11.04 -6.88 -16.52
CA SER A 38 -10.91 -7.13 -17.95
C SER A 38 -11.70 -6.21 -18.90
N GLY A 39 -12.70 -5.45 -18.42
CA GLY A 39 -13.61 -4.68 -19.29
C GLY A 39 -13.25 -3.20 -19.50
N ILE A 40 -12.41 -2.62 -18.64
CA ILE A 40 -11.98 -1.23 -18.78
C ILE A 40 -10.64 -1.25 -19.49
N SER A 41 -10.62 -0.78 -20.75
CA SER A 41 -9.41 -0.70 -21.57
C SER A 41 -8.30 0.03 -20.81
N THR A 42 -7.33 -0.75 -20.32
CA THR A 42 -6.08 -0.29 -19.69
C THR A 42 -5.06 0.13 -20.74
N SER A 43 -5.48 0.56 -21.94
CA SER A 43 -4.58 0.92 -23.04
C SER A 43 -3.58 2.03 -22.69
N ALA A 44 -3.80 2.74 -21.58
CA ALA A 44 -2.90 3.76 -21.03
C ALA A 44 -1.99 3.27 -19.88
N SER A 45 -2.15 2.03 -19.40
CA SER A 45 -1.37 1.48 -18.29
C SER A 45 -0.15 0.71 -18.80
N SER A 46 1.00 0.93 -18.17
CA SER A 46 2.23 0.24 -18.53
C SER A 46 2.08 -1.28 -18.38
N LYS A 47 2.66 -2.07 -19.30
CA LYS A 47 2.70 -3.54 -19.19
C LYS A 47 3.29 -4.03 -17.85
N TRP A 48 4.15 -3.22 -17.23
CA TRP A 48 4.77 -3.50 -15.94
C TRP A 48 3.81 -3.36 -14.75
N GLN A 49 2.67 -2.69 -14.93
CA GLN A 49 1.62 -2.55 -13.93
C GLN A 49 0.44 -3.49 -14.16
N ALA A 50 0.43 -4.27 -15.24
CA ALA A 50 -0.70 -5.14 -15.59
C ALA A 50 -1.04 -6.19 -14.52
N GLY A 51 -0.07 -6.58 -13.68
CA GLY A 51 -0.27 -7.49 -12.54
C GLY A 51 -0.86 -6.84 -11.30
N CYS A 52 -1.13 -5.52 -11.31
CA CYS A 52 -1.77 -4.80 -10.22
C CYS A 52 -3.29 -5.01 -10.26
N PRO A 53 -3.92 -5.57 -9.20
CA PRO A 53 -5.36 -5.81 -9.17
C PRO A 53 -6.22 -4.55 -9.30
N GLU A 54 -5.76 -3.42 -8.76
CA GLU A 54 -6.52 -2.16 -8.74
C GLU A 54 -5.78 -1.03 -9.47
N ILE A 55 -6.16 -0.84 -10.74
CA ILE A 55 -5.66 0.22 -11.62
C ILE A 55 -6.77 1.25 -11.83
N ILE A 56 -6.50 2.51 -11.45
CA ILE A 56 -7.38 3.65 -11.70
C ILE A 56 -6.91 4.38 -12.96
N PRO A 57 -7.67 4.36 -14.07
CA PRO A 57 -7.26 5.01 -15.31
C PRO A 57 -6.91 6.49 -15.13
N GLY A 58 -5.86 6.93 -15.84
CA GLY A 58 -5.43 8.33 -15.84
C GLY A 58 -4.65 8.79 -14.61
N LEU A 59 -4.35 7.91 -13.65
CA LEU A 59 -3.25 8.18 -12.71
C LEU A 59 -1.92 8.05 -13.44
N ARG A 60 -1.00 8.97 -13.12
CA ARG A 60 0.34 8.96 -13.70
C ARG A 60 1.06 7.70 -13.22
N SER A 61 1.53 6.89 -14.17
CA SER A 61 2.27 5.66 -13.92
C SER A 61 3.76 5.89 -14.16
N LYS A 62 4.56 5.91 -13.09
CA LYS A 62 6.03 5.86 -13.15
C LYS A 62 6.52 4.74 -12.21
N ALA A 63 7.61 4.07 -12.61
CA ALA A 63 8.26 3.08 -11.76
C ALA A 63 9.05 3.71 -10.62
N PHE A 64 9.61 4.90 -10.86
CA PHE A 64 10.38 5.69 -9.91
C PHE A 64 9.83 7.10 -9.87
N TRP A 65 9.68 7.64 -8.66
CA TRP A 65 9.30 9.02 -8.39
C TRP A 65 10.47 9.68 -7.69
N SER A 66 10.93 10.83 -8.20
CA SER A 66 11.92 11.64 -7.50
C SER A 66 11.22 12.64 -6.56
N ALA A 67 11.95 13.20 -5.59
CA ALA A 67 11.39 14.22 -4.70
C ALA A 67 10.92 15.46 -5.47
N GLU A 68 11.60 15.77 -6.58
CA GLU A 68 11.34 16.90 -7.47
C GLU A 68 10.10 16.67 -8.36
N ASP A 69 9.70 15.43 -8.62
CA ASP A 69 8.57 15.12 -9.51
C ASP A 69 7.21 15.61 -8.96
N PHE A 70 7.10 15.79 -7.63
CA PHE A 70 5.82 16.06 -6.96
C PHE A 70 5.85 17.14 -5.89
N ASP A 71 7.00 17.72 -5.58
CA ASP A 71 7.19 18.58 -4.42
C ASP A 71 6.63 17.87 -3.16
N PHE A 72 7.44 16.98 -2.59
CA PHE A 72 7.12 16.31 -1.33
C PHE A 72 7.85 16.94 -0.14
N PRO A 73 7.48 18.15 0.35
CA PRO A 73 8.17 18.81 1.47
C PRO A 73 8.32 17.91 2.71
N TRP A 74 7.32 17.05 2.93
CA TRP A 74 7.31 16.11 4.05
C TRP A 74 8.44 15.08 4.01
N VAL A 75 9.02 14.77 2.82
CA VAL A 75 10.16 13.83 2.71
C VAL A 75 11.36 14.40 3.44
N THR A 76 11.68 15.67 3.20
CA THR A 76 12.82 16.34 3.88
C THR A 76 12.63 16.37 5.38
N ASP A 77 11.42 16.62 5.87
CA ASP A 77 11.15 16.62 7.31
C ASP A 77 11.20 15.21 7.92
N PHE A 78 10.76 14.20 7.17
CA PHE A 78 10.88 12.81 7.59
C PHE A 78 12.34 12.34 7.64
N GLU A 79 13.15 12.71 6.65
CA GLU A 79 14.58 12.39 6.56
C GLU A 79 15.39 13.02 7.70
N LYS A 80 15.04 14.23 8.15
CA LYS A 80 15.66 14.84 9.36
C LYS A 80 15.47 13.97 10.60
N GLY A 81 14.35 13.24 10.68
CA GLY A 81 14.04 12.30 11.76
C GLY A 81 14.72 10.93 11.65
N PHE A 82 15.52 10.69 10.61
CA PHE A 82 16.13 9.37 10.34
C PHE A 82 16.89 8.79 11.55
N HIS A 83 17.65 9.61 12.28
CA HIS A 83 18.41 9.14 13.43
C HIS A 83 17.52 8.58 14.53
N ASP A 84 16.42 9.25 14.85
CA ASP A 84 15.43 8.78 15.83
C ASP A 84 14.80 7.45 15.37
N VAL A 85 14.41 7.35 14.10
CA VAL A 85 13.83 6.14 13.51
C VAL A 85 14.81 4.96 13.60
N ARG A 86 16.07 5.19 13.25
CA ARG A 86 17.13 4.17 13.30
C ARG A 86 17.40 3.71 14.73
N GLU A 87 17.47 4.62 15.69
CA GLU A 87 17.70 4.28 17.10
C GLU A 87 16.57 3.44 17.68
N GLU A 88 15.32 3.84 17.44
CA GLU A 88 14.14 3.08 17.88
C GLU A 88 14.10 1.69 17.24
N LEU A 89 14.38 1.58 15.93
CA LEU A 89 14.48 0.29 15.24
C LEU A 89 15.56 -0.61 15.86
N LEU A 90 16.75 -0.08 16.13
CA LEU A 90 17.84 -0.86 16.73
C LEU A 90 17.52 -1.27 18.17
N ALA A 91 16.76 -0.47 18.91
CA ALA A 91 16.29 -0.80 20.27
C ALA A 91 15.24 -1.94 20.30
N LEU A 92 14.63 -2.28 19.15
CA LEU A 92 13.74 -3.44 19.03
C LEU A 92 14.49 -4.77 18.97
N ARG A 93 15.82 -4.79 18.83
CA ARG A 93 16.59 -6.04 18.78
C ARG A 93 16.36 -6.86 20.06
N GLY A 94 16.02 -8.14 19.89
CA GLY A 94 15.74 -9.05 21.00
C GLY A 94 14.35 -8.86 21.64
N ARG A 95 13.54 -7.90 21.17
CA ARG A 95 12.14 -7.75 21.58
C ARG A 95 11.22 -8.58 20.69
N ARG A 96 10.03 -8.87 21.20
CA ARG A 96 8.93 -9.45 20.40
C ARG A 96 8.28 -8.36 19.53
N GLY A 97 7.68 -8.78 18.42
CA GLY A 97 6.84 -7.92 17.57
C GLY A 97 7.18 -7.99 16.08
N PHE A 98 8.38 -8.44 15.73
CA PHE A 98 8.68 -8.84 14.35
C PHE A 98 7.91 -10.12 14.03
N GLN A 99 7.23 -10.11 12.90
CA GLN A 99 6.53 -11.27 12.36
C GLN A 99 6.87 -11.46 10.89
N PRO A 100 6.84 -12.70 10.37
CA PRO A 100 7.07 -12.96 8.96
C PRO A 100 6.16 -12.12 8.06
N TYR A 101 6.71 -11.54 7.00
CA TYR A 101 5.91 -10.84 6.01
C TYR A 101 4.93 -11.79 5.32
N ARG A 102 3.73 -11.30 5.05
CA ARG A 102 2.66 -12.01 4.34
C ARG A 102 2.01 -11.06 3.37
N ALA A 103 2.01 -11.40 2.09
CA ALA A 103 1.14 -10.72 1.14
C ALA A 103 -0.30 -11.25 1.27
N PRO A 104 -1.31 -10.41 1.03
CA PRO A 104 -2.68 -10.85 1.03
C PRO A 104 -2.96 -11.88 -0.07
N ASN A 105 -3.96 -12.73 0.19
CA ASN A 105 -4.42 -13.75 -0.73
C ASN A 105 -4.87 -13.12 -2.05
N GLY A 106 -4.34 -13.61 -3.18
CA GLY A 106 -4.58 -13.05 -4.50
C GLY A 106 -3.62 -11.93 -4.92
N GLY A 107 -2.65 -11.58 -4.06
CA GLY A 107 -1.50 -10.78 -4.45
C GLY A 107 -0.66 -11.48 -5.52
N SER A 108 0.01 -10.70 -6.35
CA SER A 108 0.80 -11.16 -7.51
C SER A 108 2.14 -11.81 -7.16
N CYS A 109 2.34 -12.23 -5.91
CA CYS A 109 3.50 -13.05 -5.56
C CYS A 109 3.36 -14.38 -6.29
N SER A 110 4.24 -14.60 -7.26
CA SER A 110 4.15 -15.70 -8.21
C SER A 110 4.28 -17.06 -7.51
N GLY A 111 3.21 -17.86 -7.55
CA GLY A 111 3.21 -19.33 -7.49
C GLY A 111 3.67 -19.99 -6.18
N ASP A 112 2.87 -20.95 -5.69
CA ASP A 112 3.21 -22.05 -4.75
C ASP A 112 3.75 -21.71 -3.34
N LEU A 113 4.01 -20.45 -3.04
CA LEU A 113 4.50 -19.99 -1.74
C LEU A 113 3.38 -19.70 -0.73
N ALA A 114 2.26 -20.44 -0.79
CA ALA A 114 1.23 -20.36 0.24
C ALA A 114 1.87 -20.65 1.60
N ALA A 115 1.61 -19.79 2.58
CA ALA A 115 2.12 -20.04 3.92
C ALA A 115 1.55 -21.37 4.44
N LYS A 116 2.37 -22.17 5.13
CA LYS A 116 1.99 -23.52 5.61
C LYS A 116 0.78 -23.49 6.57
N ASP A 117 0.52 -22.33 7.17
CA ASP A 117 -0.60 -22.05 8.07
C ASP A 117 -1.89 -21.61 7.32
N GLY A 118 -1.84 -21.47 6.00
CA GLY A 118 -2.96 -21.06 5.15
C GLY A 118 -3.25 -19.55 5.18
N VAL A 119 -2.40 -18.73 5.81
CA VAL A 119 -2.60 -17.28 5.95
C VAL A 119 -1.62 -16.51 5.05
N GLY A 120 -2.09 -16.13 3.87
CA GLY A 120 -1.30 -15.34 2.92
C GLY A 120 -0.27 -16.16 2.15
N SER A 121 0.54 -15.45 1.36
CA SER A 121 1.66 -16.03 0.63
C SER A 121 2.99 -15.44 1.11
N HIS A 122 4.03 -16.26 1.13
CA HIS A 122 5.41 -15.80 1.21
C HIS A 122 5.79 -15.16 -0.13
N CYS A 123 6.43 -14.00 -0.08
CA CYS A 123 6.93 -13.31 -1.27
C CYS A 123 8.45 -13.29 -1.29
N HIS A 124 9.09 -14.31 -0.72
CA HIS A 124 10.53 -14.49 -0.76
C HIS A 124 10.92 -15.96 -0.87
N GLU A 125 12.09 -16.19 -1.43
CA GLU A 125 12.79 -17.47 -1.52
C GLU A 125 14.08 -17.37 -0.69
N GLY A 126 14.34 -18.38 0.15
CA GLY A 126 15.49 -18.35 1.05
C GLY A 126 15.45 -17.22 2.08
N GLY A 127 16.34 -17.30 3.06
CA GLY A 127 16.44 -16.32 4.16
C GLY A 127 15.13 -16.12 4.92
N ASP A 128 15.02 -14.96 5.57
CA ASP A 128 13.85 -14.56 6.35
C ASP A 128 13.49 -13.10 6.06
N TRP A 129 12.22 -12.86 5.76
CA TRP A 129 11.67 -11.51 5.66
C TRP A 129 10.66 -11.28 6.78
N ASN A 130 11.03 -10.43 7.73
CA ASN A 130 10.19 -10.08 8.87
C ASN A 130 9.82 -8.59 8.84
N VAL A 131 8.63 -8.30 9.33
CA VAL A 131 8.08 -6.94 9.44
C VAL A 131 7.61 -6.65 10.86
N PHE A 132 7.75 -5.40 11.28
CA PHE A 132 7.25 -4.90 12.55
C PHE A 132 6.23 -3.79 12.28
N TYR A 133 4.94 -4.12 12.43
CA TYR A 133 3.87 -3.18 12.09
C TYR A 133 3.69 -2.10 13.15
N LEU A 134 3.62 -0.85 12.68
CA LEU A 134 3.16 0.31 13.45
C LEU A 134 1.69 0.62 13.11
N PHE A 135 1.36 0.47 11.83
CA PHE A 135 0.02 0.62 11.28
C PHE A 135 -0.21 -0.43 10.18
N LEU A 136 -1.34 -1.13 10.22
CA LEU A 136 -1.78 -2.10 9.19
C LEU A 136 -3.29 -2.01 9.04
N HIS A 137 -3.73 -0.89 8.44
CA HIS A 137 -5.12 -0.48 8.37
C HIS A 137 -5.76 -0.34 9.78
N SER A 138 -7.04 0.05 9.84
CA SER A 138 -7.72 0.32 11.12
C SER A 138 -8.26 -0.95 11.80
N VAL A 139 -7.81 -2.14 11.39
CA VAL A 139 -8.40 -3.43 11.82
C VAL A 139 -7.63 -4.07 12.97
N VAL A 140 -6.31 -3.88 13.03
CA VAL A 140 -5.45 -4.50 14.05
C VAL A 140 -4.82 -3.42 14.92
N ASP A 141 -4.91 -3.58 16.23
CA ASP A 141 -4.27 -2.65 17.16
C ASP A 141 -2.80 -3.01 17.41
N PHE A 142 -1.92 -2.12 16.96
CA PHE A 142 -0.48 -2.17 17.20
C PHE A 142 -0.02 -1.14 18.23
N SER A 143 -0.90 -0.75 19.18
CA SER A 143 -0.60 0.21 20.25
C SER A 143 0.68 -0.13 21.03
N GLN A 144 0.90 -1.40 21.36
CA GLN A 144 2.13 -1.84 22.03
C GLN A 144 3.37 -1.60 21.16
N ASN A 145 3.30 -1.90 19.86
CA ASN A 145 4.40 -1.63 18.92
C ASN A 145 4.68 -0.13 18.79
N ARG A 146 3.62 0.68 18.69
CA ARG A 146 3.72 2.14 18.66
C ARG A 146 4.34 2.72 19.93
N SER A 147 4.04 2.14 21.10
CA SER A 147 4.63 2.58 22.38
C SER A 147 6.15 2.35 22.46
N MET A 148 6.69 1.42 21.67
CA MET A 148 8.13 1.16 21.59
C MET A 148 8.86 2.07 20.60
N CYS A 149 8.14 2.75 19.71
CA CYS A 149 8.70 3.64 18.69
C CYS A 149 7.98 5.00 18.65
N PRO A 150 7.87 5.73 19.78
CA PRO A 150 7.05 6.93 19.87
C PRO A 150 7.50 8.06 18.94
N LYS A 151 8.81 8.22 18.69
CA LYS A 151 9.32 9.26 17.80
C LYS A 151 9.02 8.92 16.34
N THR A 152 9.22 7.66 15.94
CA THR A 152 8.86 7.18 14.60
C THR A 152 7.36 7.34 14.33
N VAL A 153 6.53 6.97 15.30
CA VAL A 153 5.07 7.11 15.19
C VAL A 153 4.67 8.56 14.97
N LYS A 154 5.24 9.50 15.73
CA LYS A 154 4.99 10.93 15.56
C LYS A 154 5.35 11.43 14.16
N LEU A 155 6.47 10.97 13.60
CA LEU A 155 6.88 11.32 12.24
C LEU A 155 5.91 10.78 11.19
N VAL A 156 5.50 9.51 11.34
CA VAL A 156 4.55 8.85 10.42
C VAL A 156 3.16 9.50 10.47
N GLU A 157 2.68 9.87 11.66
CA GLU A 157 1.39 10.54 11.85
C GLU A 157 1.37 11.97 11.28
N ALA A 158 2.51 12.63 11.20
CA ALA A 158 2.65 13.94 10.57
C ALA A 158 2.60 13.89 9.03
N LEU A 159 2.70 12.69 8.42
CA LEU A 159 2.68 12.55 6.97
C LEU A 159 1.29 12.90 6.40
N PRO A 160 1.23 13.74 5.35
CA PRO A 160 -0.04 14.08 4.73
C PRO A 160 -0.65 12.82 4.09
N ARG A 161 -1.96 12.60 4.33
CA ARG A 161 -2.73 11.49 3.74
C ARG A 161 -2.15 10.10 4.09
N HIS A 162 -1.62 9.93 5.29
CA HIS A 162 -1.12 8.63 5.74
C HIS A 162 -2.22 7.54 5.69
N HIS A 163 -2.01 6.51 4.86
CA HIS A 163 -2.95 5.41 4.64
C HIS A 163 -3.06 4.40 5.80
N LYS A 164 -2.52 4.74 6.98
CA LYS A 164 -2.46 3.86 8.16
C LYS A 164 -1.81 2.52 7.84
N HIS A 165 -0.78 2.55 6.99
CA HIS A 165 0.03 1.39 6.67
C HIS A 165 1.50 1.81 6.72
N ALA A 166 2.19 1.41 7.78
CA ALA A 166 3.61 1.65 7.97
C ALA A 166 4.20 0.60 8.92
N PHE A 167 5.40 0.13 8.59
CA PHE A 167 6.10 -0.92 9.30
C PHE A 167 7.61 -0.82 9.05
N PHE A 168 8.40 -1.40 9.95
CA PHE A 168 9.80 -1.69 9.66
C PHE A 168 9.90 -3.01 8.91
N SER A 169 10.76 -3.05 7.90
CA SER A 169 11.05 -4.24 7.10
C SER A 169 12.48 -4.70 7.33
N ALA A 170 12.67 -5.96 7.72
CA ALA A 170 13.97 -6.55 7.99
C ALA A 170 14.15 -7.82 7.15
N LEU A 171 15.21 -7.85 6.34
CA LEU A 171 15.57 -9.00 5.51
C LEU A 171 16.88 -9.61 6.03
N ALA A 172 16.88 -10.92 6.27
CA ALA A 172 18.08 -11.65 6.64
C ALA A 172 18.99 -11.87 5.41
N PRO A 173 20.30 -12.08 5.60
CA PRO A 173 21.20 -12.45 4.51
C PRO A 173 20.69 -13.67 3.73
N GLY A 174 20.80 -13.62 2.39
CA GLY A 174 20.33 -14.69 1.50
C GLY A 174 18.82 -14.66 1.19
N THR A 175 18.09 -13.63 1.64
CA THR A 175 16.66 -13.46 1.28
C THR A 175 16.53 -12.93 -0.16
N HIS A 176 15.80 -13.66 -1.01
CA HIS A 176 15.44 -13.21 -2.36
C HIS A 176 13.94 -12.91 -2.44
N VAL A 177 13.56 -11.64 -2.53
CA VAL A 177 12.14 -11.24 -2.70
C VAL A 177 11.72 -11.51 -4.14
N VAL A 178 10.69 -12.34 -4.33
CA VAL A 178 10.22 -12.73 -5.67
C VAL A 178 9.57 -11.55 -6.38
N LYS A 179 9.48 -11.63 -7.71
CA LYS A 179 8.79 -10.62 -8.51
C LYS A 179 7.31 -10.55 -8.09
N HIS A 180 6.86 -9.35 -7.79
CA HIS A 180 5.49 -9.07 -7.39
C HIS A 180 5.11 -7.63 -7.77
N ASN A 181 3.82 -7.36 -7.74
CA ASN A 181 3.15 -6.07 -7.89
C ASN A 181 2.35 -5.77 -6.62
N GLY A 182 2.24 -4.48 -6.28
CA GLY A 182 1.34 -4.03 -5.23
C GLY A 182 -0.13 -4.22 -5.59
N GLU A 183 -0.99 -4.18 -4.57
CA GLU A 183 -2.45 -4.39 -4.71
C GLU A 183 -3.15 -3.27 -5.49
N THR A 184 -2.66 -2.04 -5.33
CA THR A 184 -3.25 -0.84 -5.92
C THR A 184 -2.18 0.16 -6.32
N GLN A 185 -2.51 1.01 -7.29
CA GLN A 185 -1.65 2.12 -7.72
C GLN A 185 -1.95 3.45 -7.00
N SER A 186 -2.97 3.50 -6.13
CA SER A 186 -3.49 4.75 -5.56
C SER A 186 -3.08 5.02 -4.11
N TRP A 187 -1.88 4.61 -3.69
CA TRP A 187 -1.36 4.86 -2.33
C TRP A 187 -1.04 6.34 -2.01
N SER A 188 -1.30 7.26 -2.95
CA SER A 188 -1.06 8.68 -2.76
C SER A 188 -1.97 9.54 -3.63
N LYS A 189 -3.17 9.89 -3.13
CA LYS A 189 -3.92 11.08 -3.55
C LYS A 189 -4.74 11.67 -2.42
#